data_AF-A0A536F973-F1
#
_entry.id   AF-A0A536F973-F1
#
_cell.length_a   1.000
_cell.length_b   1.000
_cell.length_c   1.000
_cell.angle_alpha   90.00
_cell.angle_beta   90.00
_cell.angle_gamma   90.00
#
_symmetry.space_group_name_H-M   'P 1'
#
loop_
_entity.id
_entity.type
_entity.pdbx_description
1 polymer ?
#
loop_
_entity_poly.entity_id
_entity_poly.type
_entity_poly.pdbx_seq_one_letter_code
_entity_poly.pdbx_strand_id
1 'polypeptide(L)'
;MTTLLGAEIAPQRPRFVRERAEPKGHILEPEWAGTRVLVRIGQGEPRFRGYAGAVDGPRELYDAIVADAQCATAVVDGVLVSDWRDESDLEVDDEGNAYTRQYGGRRIFAAFDLLEVDGESLLAVPLLERRRHLEGVLRPSPNVRLTPFVTRGLRSWHDTLLAQGFRRAVLKNWNSTYAPGRTTDDWLVVEKLKTAMP
;
A
#
# COMPACT_ATOMS: atom_id res chain seq x y z
N MET A 1 -17.81 18.19 9.90
CA MET A 1 -16.94 17.06 9.49
C MET A 1 -17.70 16.27 8.44
N THR A 2 -17.07 15.96 7.31
CA THR A 2 -17.71 15.17 6.24
C THR A 2 -17.31 13.71 6.44
N THR A 3 -18.28 12.80 6.53
CA THR A 3 -18.01 11.36 6.55
C THR A 3 -18.01 10.81 5.12
N LEU A 4 -17.22 9.76 4.88
CA LEU A 4 -17.24 8.94 3.66
C LEU A 4 -18.12 7.69 3.81
N LEU A 5 -18.85 7.54 4.93
CA LEU A 5 -19.90 6.55 5.10
C LEU A 5 -20.93 6.73 3.97
N GLY A 6 -21.03 5.73 3.08
CA GLY A 6 -21.92 5.75 1.92
C GLY A 6 -21.41 6.53 0.70
N ALA A 7 -20.27 7.23 0.79
CA ALA A 7 -19.70 7.95 -0.36
C ALA A 7 -18.99 6.98 -1.32
N GLU A 8 -19.37 6.96 -2.58
CA GLU A 8 -18.81 6.09 -3.62
C GLU A 8 -17.46 6.63 -4.15
N ILE A 9 -16.41 6.59 -3.33
CA ILE A 9 -15.05 7.02 -3.74
C ILE A 9 -14.29 5.90 -4.45
N ALA A 10 -13.41 6.26 -5.39
CA ALA A 10 -12.51 5.36 -6.10
C ALA A 10 -11.05 5.67 -5.74
N PRO A 11 -10.12 4.70 -5.87
CA PRO A 11 -8.71 4.96 -5.61
C PRO A 11 -8.17 6.13 -6.45
N GLN A 12 -7.32 6.96 -5.85
CA GLN A 12 -6.53 7.96 -6.58
C GLN A 12 -5.59 7.24 -7.55
N ARG A 13 -5.52 7.75 -8.78
CA ARG A 13 -4.69 7.17 -9.83
C ARG A 13 -3.33 7.86 -9.85
N PRO A 14 -2.22 7.12 -9.77
CA PRO A 14 -0.92 7.74 -9.97
C PRO A 14 -0.68 8.00 -11.47
N ARG A 15 0.21 8.92 -11.78
CA ARG A 15 0.68 9.18 -13.15
C ARG A 15 1.95 8.38 -13.41
N PHE A 16 1.98 7.62 -14.49
CA PHE A 16 3.18 6.92 -14.93
C PHE A 16 4.09 7.88 -15.70
N VAL A 17 5.35 7.94 -15.32
CA VAL A 17 6.36 8.78 -15.99
C VAL A 17 7.63 7.97 -16.25
N ARG A 18 8.22 8.15 -17.45
CA ARG A 18 9.41 7.40 -17.88
C ARG A 18 10.70 7.93 -17.28
N GLU A 19 10.83 9.25 -17.19
CA GLU A 19 11.98 9.95 -16.64
C GLU A 19 11.50 11.33 -16.19
N ARG A 20 11.67 11.65 -14.91
CA ARG A 20 11.35 12.95 -14.33
C ARG A 20 12.32 13.20 -13.18
N ALA A 21 12.79 14.45 -13.05
CA ALA A 21 13.48 14.85 -11.84
C ALA A 21 12.57 14.62 -10.64
N GLU A 22 13.13 14.09 -9.56
CA GLU A 22 12.40 13.90 -8.30
C GLU A 22 11.86 15.25 -7.80
N PRO A 23 10.53 15.42 -7.64
CA PRO A 23 9.97 16.66 -7.13
C PRO A 23 10.49 16.96 -5.72
N LYS A 24 10.63 18.22 -5.32
CA LYS A 24 10.95 18.52 -3.91
C LYS A 24 9.77 18.14 -3.01
N GLY A 25 10.06 17.74 -1.77
CA GLY A 25 9.02 17.40 -0.79
C GLY A 25 8.22 16.16 -1.16
N HIS A 26 8.90 15.09 -1.57
CA HIS A 26 8.27 13.81 -1.84
C HIS A 26 8.72 12.75 -0.83
N ILE A 27 7.86 11.75 -0.64
CA ILE A 27 8.25 10.44 -0.12
C ILE A 27 8.35 9.45 -1.27
N LEU A 28 9.17 8.43 -1.07
CA LEU A 28 9.26 7.26 -1.93
C LEU A 28 8.63 6.06 -1.26
N GLU A 29 7.78 5.35 -1.98
CA GLU A 29 7.24 4.04 -1.62
C GLU A 29 7.59 3.00 -2.69
N PRO A 30 7.71 1.71 -2.35
CA PRO A 30 7.74 0.66 -3.37
C PRO A 30 6.40 0.62 -4.11
N GLU A 31 6.44 0.34 -5.41
CA GLU A 31 5.21 0.02 -6.14
C GLU A 31 4.90 -1.48 -5.99
N TRP A 32 3.83 -1.78 -5.27
CA TRP A 32 3.35 -3.15 -5.09
C TRP A 32 2.70 -3.67 -6.37
N ALA A 33 3.10 -4.88 -6.79
CA ALA A 33 2.43 -5.61 -7.87
C ALA A 33 1.20 -6.34 -7.34
N GLY A 34 0.00 -5.92 -7.74
CA GLY A 34 -1.25 -6.55 -7.31
C GLY A 34 -2.48 -5.72 -7.65
N THR A 35 -3.61 -6.05 -7.01
CA THR A 35 -4.88 -5.37 -7.24
C THR A 35 -5.06 -4.21 -6.26
N ARG A 36 -5.06 -2.99 -6.78
CA ARG A 36 -5.32 -1.77 -6.00
C ARG A 36 -6.77 -1.74 -5.50
N VAL A 37 -6.97 -1.58 -4.19
CA VAL A 37 -8.30 -1.55 -3.57
C VAL A 37 -8.38 -0.54 -2.42
N LEU A 38 -9.54 0.09 -2.28
CA LEU A 38 -10.03 0.65 -1.03
C LEU A 38 -10.71 -0.45 -0.21
N VAL A 39 -10.37 -0.54 1.07
CA VAL A 39 -10.97 -1.45 2.04
C VAL A 39 -11.79 -0.62 3.02
N ARG A 40 -13.08 -0.96 3.20
CA ARG A 40 -13.93 -0.32 4.21
C ARG A 40 -14.10 -1.23 5.41
N ILE A 41 -13.72 -0.75 6.59
CA ILE A 41 -13.80 -1.46 7.86
C ILE A 41 -15.08 -1.02 8.59
N GLY A 42 -15.73 -1.94 9.30
CA GLY A 42 -16.90 -1.65 10.15
C GLY A 42 -18.24 -1.59 9.42
N GLN A 43 -18.32 -2.07 8.17
CA GLN A 43 -19.58 -2.29 7.45
C GLN A 43 -19.75 -3.80 7.25
N GLY A 44 -20.93 -4.35 7.50
CA GLY A 44 -21.17 -5.80 7.74
C GLY A 44 -20.78 -6.81 6.63
N GLU A 45 -20.24 -6.38 5.49
CA GLU A 45 -19.68 -7.27 4.46
C GLU A 45 -18.34 -6.73 3.93
N PRO A 46 -17.40 -7.61 3.49
CA PRO A 46 -16.15 -7.21 2.86
C PRO A 46 -16.39 -6.26 1.69
N ARG A 47 -15.83 -5.05 1.76
CA ARG A 47 -15.90 -4.08 0.66
C ARG A 47 -14.51 -3.72 0.19
N PHE A 48 -14.03 -4.50 -0.77
CA PHE A 48 -12.94 -4.09 -1.63
C PHE A 48 -13.50 -3.31 -2.82
N ARG A 49 -12.93 -2.14 -3.10
CA ARG A 49 -13.31 -1.34 -4.25
C ARG A 49 -12.07 -0.89 -5.00
N GLY A 50 -11.95 -1.34 -6.24
CA GLY A 50 -10.89 -0.93 -7.15
C GLY A 50 -11.31 0.23 -8.05
N TYR A 51 -10.53 0.43 -9.10
CA TYR A 51 -10.77 1.46 -10.10
C TYR A 51 -12.10 1.33 -10.86
N ALA A 52 -12.58 0.10 -11.05
CA ALA A 52 -13.77 -0.20 -11.84
C ALA A 52 -15.02 -0.51 -10.98
N GLY A 53 -14.95 -0.27 -9.66
CA GLY A 53 -16.03 -0.60 -8.72
C GLY A 53 -15.65 -1.73 -7.77
N ALA A 54 -16.63 -2.55 -7.41
CA ALA A 54 -16.43 -3.67 -6.49
C ALA A 54 -15.36 -4.64 -7.01
N VAL A 55 -14.51 -5.11 -6.10
CA VAL A 55 -13.49 -6.12 -6.37
C VAL A 55 -13.82 -7.33 -5.52
N ASP A 56 -13.86 -8.52 -6.13
CA ASP A 56 -13.89 -9.76 -5.37
C ASP A 56 -12.49 -10.00 -4.79
N GLY A 57 -12.40 -10.07 -3.47
CA GLY A 57 -11.15 -10.17 -2.74
C GLY A 57 -11.23 -11.26 -1.69
N PRO A 58 -10.09 -11.81 -1.23
CA PRO A 58 -10.09 -12.91 -0.29
C PRO A 58 -10.73 -12.49 1.05
N ARG A 59 -11.75 -13.23 1.49
CA ARG A 59 -12.46 -12.98 2.76
C ARG A 59 -11.49 -13.04 3.95
N GLU A 60 -10.58 -13.99 3.94
CA GLU A 60 -9.53 -14.17 4.94
C GLU A 60 -8.61 -12.94 5.06
N LEU A 61 -8.38 -12.19 3.97
CA LEU A 61 -7.62 -10.94 4.05
C LEU A 61 -8.47 -9.83 4.66
N TYR A 62 -9.76 -9.77 4.33
CA TYR A 62 -10.66 -8.82 4.97
C TYR A 62 -10.74 -9.06 6.47
N ASP A 63 -10.90 -10.32 6.89
CA ASP A 63 -10.97 -10.70 8.29
C ASP A 63 -9.68 -10.34 9.04
N ALA A 64 -8.51 -10.56 8.44
CA ALA A 64 -7.23 -10.12 8.99
C ALA A 64 -7.15 -8.59 9.15
N ILE A 65 -7.56 -7.83 8.12
CA ILE A 65 -7.59 -6.36 8.18
C ILE A 65 -8.50 -5.86 9.30
N VAL A 66 -9.68 -6.46 9.47
CA VAL A 66 -10.62 -6.11 10.54
C VAL A 66 -10.05 -6.45 11.91
N ALA A 67 -9.42 -7.62 12.06
CA ALA A 67 -8.80 -8.05 13.32
C ALA A 67 -7.63 -7.13 13.74
N ASP A 68 -6.88 -6.62 12.77
CA ASP A 68 -5.73 -5.74 12.99
C ASP A 68 -6.11 -4.25 13.12
N ALA A 69 -7.38 -3.89 12.87
CA ALA A 69 -7.88 -2.52 12.95
C ALA A 69 -8.05 -2.06 14.41
N GLN A 70 -7.74 -0.79 14.68
CA GLN A 70 -7.84 -0.12 15.97
C GLN A 70 -8.83 1.04 15.91
N CYS A 71 -9.94 0.81 15.21
CA CYS A 71 -11.01 1.78 14.96
C CYS A 71 -12.35 1.06 14.80
N ALA A 72 -13.46 1.77 14.93
CA ALA A 72 -14.79 1.24 14.62
C ALA A 72 -15.04 1.23 13.10
N THR A 73 -14.67 2.31 12.40
CA THR A 73 -14.77 2.37 10.94
C THR A 73 -13.51 2.99 10.33
N ALA A 74 -13.16 2.58 9.12
CA ALA A 74 -12.10 3.21 8.36
C ALA A 74 -12.24 2.96 6.86
N VAL A 75 -11.60 3.81 6.06
CA VAL A 75 -11.35 3.54 4.64
C VAL A 75 -9.85 3.54 4.40
N VAL A 76 -9.29 2.37 4.14
CA VAL A 76 -7.85 2.16 3.94
C VAL A 76 -7.56 1.91 2.46
N ASP A 77 -6.52 2.54 1.93
CA ASP A 77 -6.11 2.37 0.54
C ASP A 77 -4.84 1.50 0.47
N GLY A 78 -4.90 0.40 -0.27
CA GLY A 78 -3.82 -0.59 -0.32
C GLY A 78 -3.84 -1.47 -1.57
N VAL A 79 -2.99 -2.49 -1.59
CA VAL A 79 -2.86 -3.43 -2.70
C VAL A 79 -3.02 -4.85 -2.18
N LEU A 80 -3.89 -5.64 -2.81
CA LEU A 80 -3.97 -7.08 -2.61
C LEU A 80 -2.85 -7.73 -3.43
N VAL A 81 -1.91 -8.39 -2.76
CA VAL A 81 -0.78 -9.08 -3.39
C VAL A 81 -0.98 -10.58 -3.24
N SER A 82 -0.82 -11.33 -4.33
CA SER A 82 -1.20 -12.75 -4.39
C SER A 82 -0.08 -13.74 -4.08
N ASP A 83 1.18 -13.35 -4.30
CA ASP A 83 2.36 -14.22 -4.17
C ASP A 83 3.48 -13.43 -3.47
N TRP A 84 3.21 -12.96 -2.25
CA TRP A 84 4.24 -12.31 -1.45
C TRP A 84 5.12 -13.34 -0.75
N ARG A 85 6.43 -13.09 -0.74
CA ARG A 85 7.44 -13.93 -0.09
C ARG A 85 8.34 -13.02 0.72
N ASP A 86 8.52 -13.31 2.00
CA ASP A 86 9.59 -12.66 2.77
C ASP A 86 10.52 -13.65 3.45
N GLU A 87 11.55 -13.11 4.08
CA GLU A 87 12.55 -13.90 4.80
C GLU A 87 11.97 -14.71 5.97
N SER A 88 10.78 -14.35 6.49
CA SER A 88 10.11 -15.16 7.53
C SER A 88 9.47 -16.43 6.99
N ASP A 89 9.35 -16.57 5.66
CA ASP A 89 8.97 -17.81 4.99
C ASP A 89 10.18 -18.73 4.74
N LEU A 90 11.38 -18.37 5.23
CA LEU A 90 12.55 -19.23 5.26
C LEU A 90 12.46 -20.16 6.48
N GLU A 91 12.24 -21.44 6.21
CA GLU A 91 12.40 -22.51 7.19
C GLU A 91 13.86 -22.99 7.20
N VAL A 92 14.29 -23.58 8.30
CA VAL A 92 15.61 -24.22 8.40
C VAL A 92 15.37 -25.72 8.54
N ASP A 93 16.03 -26.53 7.71
CA ASP A 93 15.93 -27.99 7.81
C ASP A 93 16.78 -28.52 8.97
N ASP A 94 16.69 -29.84 9.22
CA ASP A 94 17.45 -30.50 10.28
C ASP A 94 18.99 -30.40 10.07
N GLU A 95 19.43 -30.00 8.88
CA GLU A 95 20.83 -29.84 8.47
C GLU A 95 21.30 -28.38 8.58
N GLY A 96 20.43 -27.45 8.96
CA GLY A 96 20.75 -26.04 9.11
C GLY A 96 20.67 -25.23 7.81
N ASN A 97 20.18 -25.80 6.72
CA ASN A 97 19.99 -25.09 5.46
C ASN A 97 18.68 -24.29 5.49
N ALA A 98 18.76 -23.01 5.16
CA ALA A 98 17.57 -22.19 4.94
C ALA A 98 16.92 -22.58 3.60
N TYR A 99 15.64 -22.96 3.64
CA TYR A 99 14.82 -23.27 2.47
C TYR A 99 13.45 -22.59 2.59
N THR A 100 12.86 -22.20 1.46
CA THR A 100 11.44 -21.80 1.43
C THR A 100 10.61 -23.03 1.10
N ARG A 101 9.60 -23.40 1.91
CA ARG A 101 8.64 -24.43 1.46
C ARG A 101 8.03 -24.00 0.14
N GLN A 102 7.78 -24.95 -0.76
CA GLN A 102 7.09 -24.71 -2.05
C GLN A 102 5.61 -24.29 -1.92
N TYR A 103 5.12 -23.97 -0.71
CA TYR A 103 3.81 -23.33 -0.60
C TYR A 103 3.88 -22.00 -1.34
N GLY A 104 2.98 -21.81 -2.31
CA GLY A 104 2.90 -20.56 -3.08
C GLY A 104 2.89 -19.35 -2.15
N GLY A 105 3.45 -18.22 -2.58
CA GLY A 105 3.60 -17.05 -1.73
C GLY A 105 2.27 -16.63 -1.12
N ARG A 106 2.38 -16.03 0.05
CA ARG A 106 1.20 -15.69 0.84
C ARG A 106 0.46 -14.50 0.24
N ARG A 107 -0.86 -14.53 0.43
CA ARG A 107 -1.71 -13.39 0.13
C ARG A 107 -1.58 -12.36 1.25
N ILE A 108 -1.37 -11.11 0.87
CA ILE A 108 -1.25 -9.99 1.81
C ILE A 108 -2.06 -8.79 1.33
N PHE A 109 -2.39 -7.90 2.25
CA PHE A 109 -2.82 -6.54 1.98
C PHE A 109 -1.71 -5.56 2.35
N ALA A 110 -1.17 -4.87 1.35
CA ALA A 110 -0.19 -3.80 1.54
C ALA A 110 -0.91 -2.44 1.60
N ALA A 111 -1.23 -1.99 2.81
CA ALA A 111 -1.82 -0.69 3.09
C ALA A 111 -0.80 0.43 2.93
N PHE A 112 -1.23 1.59 2.44
CA PHE A 112 -0.34 2.75 2.36
C PHE A 112 -1.00 4.12 2.48
N ASP A 113 -2.32 4.20 2.58
CA ASP A 113 -3.02 5.46 2.88
C ASP A 113 -4.28 5.20 3.71
N LEU A 114 -4.75 6.23 4.41
CA LEU A 114 -5.97 6.22 5.22
C LEU A 114 -6.83 7.41 4.83
N LEU A 115 -8.08 7.16 4.44
CA LEU A 115 -8.97 8.16 3.85
C LEU A 115 -10.10 8.59 4.80
N GLU A 116 -10.42 7.74 5.76
CA GLU A 116 -11.36 7.99 6.85
C GLU A 116 -10.98 7.11 8.04
N VAL A 117 -11.19 7.62 9.25
CA VAL A 117 -11.26 6.84 10.49
C VAL A 117 -12.41 7.35 11.35
N ASP A 118 -13.21 6.44 11.90
CA ASP A 118 -14.31 6.71 12.84
C ASP A 118 -15.25 7.86 12.41
N GLY A 119 -15.57 7.89 11.11
CA GLY A 119 -16.45 8.90 10.50
C GLY A 119 -15.78 10.23 10.16
N GLU A 120 -14.51 10.43 10.49
CA GLU A 120 -13.71 11.59 10.11
C GLU A 120 -13.00 11.37 8.78
N SER A 121 -13.38 12.15 7.75
CA SER A 121 -12.68 12.13 6.48
C SER A 121 -11.30 12.79 6.57
N LEU A 122 -10.30 12.10 6.03
CA LEU A 122 -8.93 12.57 5.91
C LEU A 122 -8.57 13.02 4.49
N LEU A 123 -9.52 13.13 3.56
CA LEU A 123 -9.21 13.42 2.15
C LEU A 123 -8.49 14.76 1.95
N ALA A 124 -8.79 15.76 2.78
CA ALA A 124 -8.15 17.07 2.76
C ALA A 124 -6.89 17.17 3.64
N VAL A 125 -6.56 16.10 4.37
CA VAL A 125 -5.41 16.05 5.28
C VAL A 125 -4.13 15.73 4.48
N PRO A 126 -2.97 16.35 4.77
CA PRO A 126 -1.69 16.05 4.11
C PRO A 126 -1.31 14.55 4.18
N LEU A 127 -0.68 14.03 3.12
CA LEU A 127 -0.32 12.61 3.00
C LEU A 127 0.48 12.08 4.21
N LEU A 128 1.49 12.81 4.68
CA LEU A 128 2.27 12.36 5.84
C LEU A 128 1.46 12.28 7.13
N GLU A 129 0.47 13.16 7.31
CA GLU A 129 -0.43 13.09 8.45
C GLU A 129 -1.35 11.87 8.31
N ARG A 130 -1.92 11.62 7.12
CA ARG A 130 -2.71 10.40 6.86
C ARG A 130 -1.92 9.12 7.11
N ARG A 131 -0.64 9.09 6.70
CA ARG A 131 0.31 8.01 6.98
C ARG A 131 0.52 7.77 8.48
N ARG A 132 0.69 8.84 9.25
CA ARG A 132 0.81 8.77 10.71
C ARG A 132 -0.47 8.23 11.35
N HIS A 133 -1.65 8.64 10.87
CA HIS A 133 -2.93 8.09 11.33
C HIS A 133 -3.08 6.61 10.98
N LEU A 134 -2.70 6.20 9.76
CA LEU A 134 -2.72 4.80 9.32
C LEU A 134 -1.93 3.90 10.29
N GLU A 135 -0.74 4.33 10.70
CA GLU A 135 0.12 3.59 11.63
C GLU A 135 -0.49 3.41 13.03
N GLY A 136 -1.37 4.33 13.45
CA GLY A 136 -2.15 4.18 14.68
C GLY A 136 -3.42 3.34 14.53
N VAL A 137 -3.97 3.27 13.32
CA VAL A 137 -5.27 2.63 13.03
C VAL A 137 -5.13 1.17 12.61
N LEU A 138 -4.03 0.77 11.98
CA LEU A 138 -3.88 -0.57 11.42
C LEU A 138 -2.56 -1.22 11.88
N ARG A 139 -2.66 -2.34 12.61
CA ARG A 139 -1.49 -3.07 13.09
C ARG A 139 -0.90 -3.95 11.97
N PRO A 140 0.44 -4.00 11.81
CA PRO A 140 1.07 -4.97 10.92
C PRO A 140 0.90 -6.41 11.44
N SER A 141 0.72 -7.35 10.51
CA SER A 141 0.61 -8.80 10.76
C SER A 141 1.16 -9.58 9.55
N PRO A 142 1.21 -10.93 9.59
CA PRO A 142 1.65 -11.71 8.43
C PRO A 142 0.85 -11.40 7.14
N ASN A 143 -0.44 -11.11 7.27
CA ASN A 143 -1.35 -10.80 6.16
C ASN A 143 -1.55 -9.30 5.91
N VAL A 144 -1.24 -8.43 6.87
CA VAL A 144 -1.40 -6.97 6.74
C VAL A 144 -0.04 -6.28 6.83
N ARG A 145 0.31 -5.54 5.78
CA ARG A 145 1.55 -4.75 5.74
C ARG A 145 1.25 -3.28 5.66
N LEU A 146 1.97 -2.49 6.45
CA LEU A 146 2.11 -1.07 6.22
C LEU A 146 3.28 -0.84 5.27
N THR A 147 3.00 -0.22 4.13
CA THR A 147 4.03 0.05 3.11
C THR A 147 5.07 1.00 3.68
N PRO A 148 6.37 0.67 3.64
CA PRO A 148 7.41 1.56 4.10
C PRO A 148 7.57 2.73 3.12
N PHE A 149 8.01 3.87 3.64
CA PHE A 149 8.42 5.00 2.80
C PHE A 149 9.75 5.59 3.29
N VAL A 150 10.43 6.30 2.39
CA VAL A 150 11.64 7.06 2.71
C VAL A 150 11.56 8.46 2.13
N THR A 151 12.32 9.40 2.70
CA THR A 151 12.41 10.80 2.22
C THR A 151 13.70 11.11 1.46
N ARG A 152 14.64 10.16 1.44
CA ARG A 152 15.88 10.20 0.64
C ARG A 152 15.57 9.95 -0.82
N GLY A 153 16.46 10.37 -1.74
CA GLY A 153 16.23 10.19 -3.17
C GLY A 153 16.34 8.73 -3.64
N LEU A 154 15.75 8.43 -4.81
CA LEU A 154 15.57 7.08 -5.34
C LEU A 154 16.88 6.32 -5.48
N ARG A 155 17.94 7.00 -5.92
CA ARG A 155 19.28 6.41 -6.06
C ARG A 155 19.75 5.69 -4.80
N SER A 156 19.47 6.25 -3.63
CA SER A 156 19.94 5.71 -2.35
C SER A 156 19.14 4.52 -1.84
N TRP A 157 17.98 4.23 -2.45
CA TRP A 157 17.11 3.13 -2.08
C TRP A 157 16.93 2.10 -3.20
N HIS A 158 17.50 2.39 -4.38
CA HIS A 158 17.41 1.59 -5.59
C HIS A 158 17.75 0.11 -5.37
N ASP A 159 18.93 -0.16 -4.82
CA ASP A 159 19.42 -1.54 -4.65
C ASP A 159 18.61 -2.31 -3.60
N THR A 160 18.14 -1.62 -2.56
CA THR A 160 17.23 -2.20 -1.57
C THR A 160 15.90 -2.61 -2.21
N LEU A 161 15.30 -1.75 -3.03
CA LEU A 161 14.05 -2.06 -3.72
C LEU A 161 14.23 -3.24 -4.68
N LEU A 162 15.34 -3.28 -5.43
CA LEU A 162 15.67 -4.40 -6.31
C LEU A 162 15.87 -5.72 -5.55
N ALA A 163 16.63 -5.70 -4.46
CA ALA A 163 16.86 -6.86 -3.62
C ALA A 163 15.56 -7.43 -3.04
N GLN A 164 14.57 -6.56 -2.80
CA GLN A 164 13.23 -6.92 -2.33
C GLN A 164 12.25 -7.27 -3.48
N GLY A 165 12.72 -7.33 -4.73
CA GLY A 165 11.93 -7.73 -5.89
C GLY A 165 11.04 -6.63 -6.49
N PHE A 166 11.12 -5.40 -6.00
CA PHE A 166 10.38 -4.27 -6.57
C PHE A 166 11.04 -3.76 -7.85
N ARG A 167 10.23 -3.40 -8.84
CA ARG A 167 10.69 -2.90 -10.16
C ARG A 167 10.46 -1.42 -10.38
N ARG A 168 9.59 -0.83 -9.55
CA ARG A 168 9.14 0.56 -9.65
C ARG A 168 9.00 1.14 -8.25
N ALA A 169 9.05 2.46 -8.20
CA ALA A 169 8.77 3.24 -7.00
C ALA A 169 7.66 4.24 -7.29
N VAL A 170 6.98 4.68 -6.23
CA VAL A 170 5.99 5.74 -6.29
C VAL A 170 6.56 6.95 -5.54
N LEU A 171 6.76 8.06 -6.26
CA LEU A 171 7.05 9.36 -5.68
C LEU A 171 5.71 9.98 -5.29
N LYS A 172 5.54 10.34 -4.02
CA LYS A 172 4.32 11.01 -3.55
C LYS A 172 4.66 12.33 -2.89
N ASN A 173 4.01 13.42 -3.31
CA ASN A 173 4.09 14.71 -2.63
C ASN A 173 3.61 14.57 -1.18
N TRP A 174 4.50 14.83 -0.24
CA TRP A 174 4.28 14.59 1.19
C TRP A 174 3.13 15.43 1.80
N ASN A 175 2.74 16.51 1.12
CA ASN A 175 1.72 17.46 1.52
C ASN A 175 0.46 17.37 0.65
N SER A 176 0.38 16.40 -0.27
CA SER A 176 -0.80 16.27 -1.13
C SER A 176 -2.03 15.79 -0.36
N THR A 177 -3.16 16.42 -0.62
CA THR A 177 -4.49 15.88 -0.31
C THR A 177 -4.78 14.64 -1.16
N TYR A 178 -5.71 13.80 -0.72
CA TYR A 178 -6.17 12.68 -1.53
C TYR A 178 -7.18 13.14 -2.59
N ALA A 179 -7.04 12.66 -3.83
CA ALA A 179 -7.87 13.03 -4.97
C ALA A 179 -8.62 11.78 -5.51
N PRO A 180 -9.78 11.43 -4.94
CA PRO A 180 -10.49 10.20 -5.29
C PRO A 180 -10.78 10.09 -6.79
N GLY A 181 -10.43 8.95 -7.39
CA GLY A 181 -10.68 8.62 -8.79
C GLY A 181 -9.92 9.48 -9.82
N ARG A 182 -9.15 10.48 -9.40
CA ARG A 182 -8.43 11.40 -10.30
C ARG A 182 -6.96 11.03 -10.41
N THR A 183 -6.36 11.44 -11.53
CA THR A 183 -4.91 11.44 -11.72
C THR A 183 -4.38 12.86 -11.50
N THR A 184 -3.42 13.03 -10.59
CA THR A 184 -2.73 14.31 -10.36
C THR A 184 -1.22 14.15 -10.60
N ASP A 185 -0.47 15.24 -10.44
CA ASP A 185 1.00 15.22 -10.45
C ASP A 185 1.61 14.92 -9.06
N ASP A 186 0.76 14.68 -8.05
CA ASP A 186 1.24 14.43 -6.68
C ASP A 186 1.79 13.02 -6.52
N TRP A 187 1.26 12.04 -7.27
CA TRP A 187 1.64 10.63 -7.18
C TRP A 187 2.16 10.17 -8.52
N LEU A 188 3.46 9.89 -8.58
CA LEU A 188 4.16 9.54 -9.81
C LEU A 188 4.75 8.15 -9.68
N VAL A 189 4.36 7.21 -10.55
CA VAL A 189 5.07 5.94 -10.69
C VAL A 189 6.26 6.17 -11.61
N VAL A 190 7.46 5.92 -11.09
CA VAL A 190 8.71 5.99 -11.84
C VAL A 190 9.20 4.59 -12.19
N GLU A 191 9.54 4.43 -13.47
CA GLU A 191 10.11 3.19 -14.01
C GLU A 191 11.63 3.26 -14.02
N LYS A 192 12.28 2.10 -13.90
CA LYS A 192 13.74 1.85 -13.93
C LYS A 192 14.39 1.70 -12.55
N LEU A 193 13.92 0.72 -11.78
CA LEU A 193 14.86 -0.10 -11.04
C LEU A 193 15.39 -1.16 -12.03
N LYS A 194 16.55 -0.92 -12.63
CA LYS A 194 17.25 -1.91 -13.47
C LYS A 194 18.56 -2.22 -12.78
N THR A 195 18.92 -3.50 -12.65
CA THR A 195 20.27 -3.89 -12.28
C THR A 195 21.25 -3.16 -13.19
N ALA A 196 22.21 -2.43 -12.62
CA ALA A 196 23.35 -1.96 -13.40
C ALA A 196 23.98 -3.21 -14.00
N MET A 197 23.96 -3.36 -15.32
CA MET A 197 24.68 -4.46 -15.95
C MET A 197 26.16 -4.34 -15.56
N PRO A 198 26.81 -5.46 -15.17
CA PRO A 198 28.23 -5.46 -14.84
C PRO A 198 29.10 -5.04 -16.02
#